data_AF-A0A9P3MLJ1-F1
#
_entry.id   AF-A0A9P3MLJ1-F1
#
_cell.length_a   1.000
_cell.length_b   1.000
_cell.length_c   1.000
_cell.angle_alpha   90.00
_cell.angle_beta   90.00
_cell.angle_gamma   90.00
#
_symmetry.space_group_name_H-M   'P 1'
#
loop_
_entity.id
_entity.type
_entity.pdbx_description
1 polymer ?
#
loop_
_entity_poly.entity_id
_entity_poly.type
_entity_poly.pdbx_seq_one_letter_code
_entity_poly.pdbx_strand_id
1 'polypeptide(L)'
;MKDSNATNGMLAVQSLRNSIMACVLLASTSAIGAVAIATILTSIRLDNLQEALSSLTIGSASSDLLLLKVFCIFLCFLFAFLCHTQAIRFLSHVNFLITIPIDPVTSPGLSIAYVQRVLARGDNFLTVGNRSFYFLLPLALWFFGPIPMFLSSVIMVAVLSISDFSRDFLVILTPEALTRQDP
;
A
#
# COMPACT_ATOMS: atom_id res chain seq x y z
N MET A 1 -4.90 37.65 2.05
CA MET A 1 -3.73 36.73 2.09
C MET A 1 -3.80 35.74 3.27
N LYS A 2 -4.27 36.14 4.46
CA LYS A 2 -4.43 35.24 5.63
C LYS A 2 -5.47 34.13 5.43
N ASP A 3 -6.55 34.40 4.69
CA ASP A 3 -7.61 33.42 4.43
C ASP A 3 -7.16 32.27 3.50
N SER A 4 -6.34 32.55 2.49
CA SER A 4 -5.83 31.52 1.58
C SER A 4 -5.01 30.45 2.30
N ASN A 5 -4.23 30.84 3.30
CA ASN A 5 -3.40 29.91 4.06
C ASN A 5 -4.25 29.02 4.98
N ALA A 6 -5.32 29.57 5.57
CA ALA A 6 -6.26 28.82 6.38
C ALA A 6 -7.05 27.80 5.54
N THR A 7 -7.51 28.20 4.35
CA THR A 7 -8.18 27.29 3.40
C THR A 7 -7.25 26.15 2.98
N ASN A 8 -6.00 26.45 2.62
CA ASN A 8 -5.02 25.44 2.23
C ASN A 8 -4.70 24.46 3.38
N GLY A 9 -4.62 24.96 4.62
CA GLY A 9 -4.46 24.12 5.80
C GLY A 9 -5.64 23.16 6.03
N MET A 10 -6.86 23.64 5.84
CA MET A 10 -8.07 22.80 5.94
C MET A 10 -8.08 21.71 4.86
N LEU A 11 -7.74 22.06 3.62
CA LEU A 11 -7.62 21.10 2.52
C LEU A 11 -6.56 20.04 2.79
N ALA A 12 -5.41 20.42 3.38
CA ALA A 12 -4.36 19.48 3.74
C ALA A 12 -4.82 18.49 4.82
N VAL A 13 -5.47 18.96 5.89
CA VAL A 13 -6.05 18.09 6.94
C VAL A 13 -7.09 17.15 6.34
N GLN A 14 -7.94 17.66 5.46
CA GLN A 14 -8.96 16.85 4.79
C GLN A 14 -8.34 15.78 3.89
N SER A 15 -7.31 16.13 3.12
CA SER A 15 -6.57 15.17 2.30
C SER A 15 -5.92 14.08 3.16
N LEU A 16 -5.32 14.46 4.30
CA LEU A 16 -4.73 13.51 5.24
C LEU A 16 -5.77 12.52 5.78
N ARG A 17 -6.94 13.01 6.21
CA ARG A 17 -8.04 12.15 6.68
C ARG A 17 -8.56 11.23 5.59
N ASN A 18 -8.65 11.73 4.35
CA ASN A 18 -9.04 10.90 3.19
C ASN A 18 -8.03 9.77 2.95
N SER A 19 -6.73 10.07 3.03
CA SER A 19 -5.67 9.04 2.92
C SER A 19 -5.75 8.00 4.04
N ILE A 20 -6.02 8.41 5.29
CA ILE A 20 -6.22 7.48 6.40
C ILE A 20 -7.42 6.57 6.12
N MET A 21 -8.55 7.13 5.67
CA MET A 21 -9.74 6.35 5.34
C MET A 21 -9.45 5.34 4.21
N ALA A 22 -8.71 5.75 3.18
CA ALA A 22 -8.28 4.85 2.11
C ALA A 22 -7.40 3.71 2.65
N CYS A 23 -6.46 3.99 3.55
CA CYS A 23 -5.64 2.96 4.19
C CYS A 23 -6.49 1.97 5.00
N VAL A 24 -7.49 2.46 5.75
CA VAL A 24 -8.40 1.60 6.54
C VAL A 24 -9.20 0.68 5.62
N LEU A 25 -9.78 1.23 4.55
CA LEU A 25 -10.52 0.43 3.55
C LEU A 25 -9.63 -0.68 2.98
N LEU A 26 -8.42 -0.35 2.53
CA LEU A 26 -7.48 -1.29 1.95
C LEU A 26 -6.98 -2.32 2.98
N ALA A 27 -6.73 -1.91 4.23
CA ALA A 27 -6.41 -2.82 5.31
C ALA A 27 -7.55 -3.82 5.55
N SER A 28 -8.81 -3.36 5.63
CA SER A 28 -9.96 -4.24 5.76
C SER A 28 -10.09 -5.21 4.58
N THR A 29 -9.92 -4.74 3.34
CA THR A 29 -9.92 -5.62 2.16
C THR A 29 -8.83 -6.69 2.24
N SER A 30 -7.61 -6.31 2.63
CA SER A 30 -6.51 -7.28 2.78
C SER A 30 -6.74 -8.29 3.90
N ALA A 31 -7.31 -7.86 5.03
CA ALA A 31 -7.69 -8.74 6.12
C ALA A 31 -8.78 -9.74 5.71
N ILE A 32 -9.82 -9.27 5.02
CA ILE A 32 -10.89 -10.13 4.50
C ILE A 32 -10.30 -11.15 3.51
N GLY A 33 -9.40 -10.72 2.61
CA GLY A 33 -8.72 -11.63 1.68
C GLY A 33 -7.88 -12.70 2.39
N ALA A 34 -7.10 -12.31 3.41
CA ALA A 34 -6.33 -13.25 4.21
C ALA A 34 -7.22 -14.26 4.95
N VAL A 35 -8.30 -13.79 5.59
CA VAL A 35 -9.26 -14.65 6.28
C VAL A 35 -9.96 -15.59 5.30
N ALA A 36 -10.39 -15.10 4.13
CA ALA A 36 -11.03 -15.93 3.12
C ALA A 36 -10.13 -17.10 2.68
N ILE A 37 -8.85 -16.84 2.44
CA ILE A 37 -7.90 -17.90 2.06
C ILE A 37 -7.66 -18.86 3.23
N ALA A 38 -7.47 -18.36 4.46
CA ALA A 38 -7.31 -19.20 5.64
C ALA A 38 -8.52 -20.10 5.89
N THR A 39 -9.74 -19.57 5.71
CA THR A 39 -10.99 -20.34 5.81
C THR A 39 -11.03 -21.43 4.73
N ILE A 40 -10.69 -21.12 3.47
CA ILE A 40 -10.66 -22.11 2.39
C ILE A 40 -9.69 -23.26 2.72
N LEU A 41 -8.48 -22.92 3.20
CA LEU A 41 -7.46 -23.90 3.58
C LEU A 41 -7.87 -24.79 4.77
N THR A 42 -8.72 -24.29 5.67
CA THR A 42 -9.11 -25.00 6.90
C THR A 42 -10.41 -25.78 6.75
N SER A 43 -11.36 -25.26 5.94
CA SER A 43 -12.73 -25.80 5.84
C SER A 43 -12.92 -26.82 4.71
N ILE A 44 -12.16 -26.67 3.62
CA ILE A 44 -12.22 -27.61 2.49
C ILE A 44 -11.17 -28.69 2.74
N ARG A 45 -11.56 -29.97 2.64
CA ARG A 45 -10.56 -31.06 2.63
C ARG A 45 -9.54 -30.76 1.53
N LEU A 46 -8.26 -30.84 1.85
CA LEU A 46 -7.16 -30.55 0.93
C LEU A 46 -7.33 -31.26 -0.42
N ASP A 47 -7.85 -32.50 -0.41
CA ASP A 47 -8.12 -33.30 -1.60
C ASP A 47 -9.17 -32.65 -2.53
N ASN A 48 -10.30 -32.18 -1.97
CA ASN A 48 -11.37 -31.52 -2.73
C ASN A 48 -10.93 -30.14 -3.25
N LEU A 49 -10.15 -29.40 -2.46
CA LEU A 49 -9.57 -28.12 -2.88
C LEU A 49 -8.60 -28.34 -4.05
N GLN A 50 -7.78 -29.38 -3.97
CA GLN A 50 -6.82 -29.71 -5.01
C GLN A 50 -7.52 -30.14 -6.30
N GLU A 51 -8.60 -30.93 -6.22
CA GLU A 51 -9.39 -31.30 -7.40
C GLU A 51 -10.02 -30.07 -8.07
N ALA A 52 -10.64 -29.18 -7.28
CA ALA A 52 -11.22 -27.93 -7.78
C ALA A 52 -10.16 -27.03 -8.43
N LEU A 53 -9.00 -26.83 -7.79
CA LEU A 53 -7.93 -25.98 -8.32
C LEU A 53 -7.22 -26.60 -9.53
N SER A 54 -7.04 -27.92 -9.55
CA SER A 54 -6.44 -28.61 -10.69
C SER A 54 -7.33 -28.55 -11.93
N SER A 55 -8.66 -28.56 -11.76
CA SER A 55 -9.62 -28.35 -12.87
C SER A 55 -9.55 -26.93 -13.47
N LEU A 56 -9.19 -25.93 -12.65
CA LEU A 56 -9.01 -24.53 -13.07
C LEU A 56 -7.62 -24.27 -13.67
N THR A 57 -6.64 -25.14 -13.39
CA THR A 57 -5.27 -24.96 -13.84
C THR A 57 -5.08 -25.57 -15.22
N ILE A 58 -4.64 -24.76 -16.19
CA ILE A 58 -4.23 -25.26 -17.51
C ILE A 58 -2.84 -25.88 -17.35
N GLY A 59 -2.77 -27.11 -16.84
CA GLY A 59 -1.55 -27.87 -16.65
C GLY A 59 -1.58 -28.80 -15.44
N SER A 60 -0.99 -30.00 -15.57
CA SER A 60 -0.82 -30.96 -14.47
C SER A 60 0.13 -30.39 -13.41
N ALA A 61 -0.41 -29.67 -12.44
CA ALA A 61 0.34 -29.19 -11.28
C ALA A 61 0.28 -30.23 -10.16
N SER A 62 1.43 -30.51 -9.52
CA SER A 62 1.48 -31.36 -8.34
C SER A 62 0.76 -30.70 -7.15
N SER A 63 0.19 -31.52 -6.26
CA SER A 63 -0.50 -31.12 -5.03
C SER A 63 0.25 -30.03 -4.25
N ASP A 64 1.54 -30.24 -4.06
CA ASP A 64 2.40 -29.38 -3.25
C ASP A 64 2.58 -27.99 -3.87
N LEU A 65 2.63 -27.92 -5.20
CA LEU A 65 2.76 -26.65 -5.92
C LEU A 65 1.50 -25.79 -5.82
N LEU A 66 0.31 -26.40 -5.82
CA LEU A 66 -0.94 -25.67 -5.63
C LEU A 66 -1.05 -25.08 -4.23
N LEU A 67 -0.68 -25.85 -3.20
CA LEU A 67 -0.66 -25.37 -1.82
C LEU A 67 0.34 -24.21 -1.64
N LEU A 68 1.53 -24.32 -2.23
CA LEU A 68 2.53 -23.26 -2.21
C LEU A 68 2.01 -21.97 -2.86
N LYS A 69 1.34 -22.06 -4.02
CA LYS A 69 0.74 -20.90 -4.70
C LYS A 69 -0.28 -20.17 -3.81
N VAL A 70 -1.20 -20.91 -3.20
CA VAL A 70 -2.22 -20.34 -2.30
C VAL A 70 -1.57 -19.71 -1.06
N PHE A 71 -0.54 -20.36 -0.51
CA PHE A 71 0.21 -19.84 0.64
C PHE A 71 0.96 -18.54 0.30
N CYS A 72 1.57 -18.43 -0.88
CA CYS A 72 2.20 -17.18 -1.34
C CYS A 72 1.20 -16.02 -1.43
N ILE A 73 -0.03 -16.27 -1.91
CA ILE A 73 -1.10 -15.27 -1.96
C ILE A 73 -1.53 -14.85 -0.56
N PHE A 74 -1.68 -15.82 0.35
CA PHE A 74 -2.00 -15.55 1.75
C PHE A 74 -0.94 -14.64 2.41
N LEU A 75 0.34 -14.94 2.22
CA LEU A 75 1.43 -14.10 2.73
C LEU A 75 1.43 -12.69 2.10
N CYS A 76 1.09 -12.57 0.82
CA CYS A 76 0.96 -11.27 0.16
C CYS A 76 -0.15 -10.42 0.78
N PHE A 77 -1.32 -11.01 1.07
CA PHE A 77 -2.40 -10.32 1.78
C PHE A 77 -2.02 -9.90 3.20
N LEU A 78 -1.31 -10.77 3.96
CA LEU A 78 -0.82 -10.40 5.28
C LEU A 78 0.21 -9.27 5.23
N PHE A 79 1.13 -9.31 4.27
CA PHE A 79 2.12 -8.25 4.09
C PHE A 79 1.45 -6.91 3.74
N ALA A 80 0.50 -6.91 2.81
CA ALA A 80 -0.30 -5.72 2.47
C ALA A 80 -1.05 -5.18 3.71
N PHE A 81 -1.67 -6.05 4.49
CA PHE A 81 -2.37 -5.69 5.73
C PHE A 81 -1.43 -5.00 6.73
N LEU A 82 -0.23 -5.54 6.93
CA LEU A 82 0.77 -4.94 7.83
C LEU A 82 1.22 -3.57 7.31
N CYS A 83 1.49 -3.42 6.02
CA CYS A 83 1.88 -2.14 5.43
C CYS A 83 0.79 -1.07 5.60
N HIS A 84 -0.47 -1.39 5.30
CA HIS A 84 -1.57 -0.45 5.49
C HIS A 84 -1.79 -0.10 6.96
N THR A 85 -1.64 -1.07 7.88
CA THR A 85 -1.71 -0.82 9.32
C THR A 85 -0.60 0.13 9.79
N GLN A 86 0.64 -0.02 9.29
CA GLN A 86 1.72 0.92 9.61
C GLN A 86 1.46 2.31 9.02
N ALA A 87 0.94 2.40 7.79
CA ALA A 87 0.56 3.68 7.19
C ALA A 87 -0.49 4.42 8.05
N ILE A 88 -1.54 3.73 8.50
CA ILE A 88 -2.57 4.30 9.40
C ILE A 88 -1.93 4.86 10.66
N ARG A 89 -0.99 4.13 11.28
CA ARG A 89 -0.30 4.59 12.50
C ARG A 89 0.49 5.87 12.25
N PHE A 90 1.33 5.90 11.23
CA PHE A 90 2.15 7.08 10.94
C PHE A 90 1.30 8.29 10.54
N LEU A 91 0.28 8.10 9.70
CA LEU A 91 -0.63 9.18 9.30
C LEU A 91 -1.48 9.69 10.47
N SER A 92 -1.90 8.81 11.38
CA SER A 92 -2.59 9.20 12.62
C SER A 92 -1.68 10.00 13.55
N HIS A 93 -0.40 9.63 13.67
CA HIS A 93 0.57 10.44 14.39
C HIS A 93 0.73 11.82 13.76
N VAL A 94 0.84 11.92 12.42
CA VAL A 94 0.87 13.22 11.74
C VAL A 94 -0.38 14.03 12.05
N ASN A 95 -1.56 13.42 11.99
CA ASN A 95 -2.83 14.09 12.29
C ASN A 95 -2.86 14.67 13.72
N PHE A 96 -2.30 13.96 14.68
CA PHE A 96 -2.12 14.48 16.04
C PHE A 96 -1.10 15.62 16.08
N LEU A 97 0.07 15.46 15.45
CA LEU A 97 1.14 16.47 15.45
C LEU A 97 0.71 17.80 14.80
N ILE A 98 -0.12 17.77 13.74
CA ILE A 98 -0.62 19.00 13.10
C ILE A 98 -1.72 19.71 13.90
N THR A 99 -2.32 19.03 14.88
CA THR A 99 -3.40 19.59 15.72
C THR A 99 -2.83 20.35 16.94
N ILE A 100 -1.57 20.08 17.32
CA ILE A 100 -0.91 20.73 18.45
C ILE A 100 -0.32 22.08 17.99
N PRO A 101 -0.55 23.19 18.71
CA PRO A 101 0.10 24.46 18.41
C PRO A 101 1.63 24.33 18.56
N ILE A 102 2.35 24.60 17.48
CA ILE A 102 3.82 24.55 17.45
C ILE A 102 4.36 25.85 18.04
N ASP A 103 4.47 25.92 19.38
CA ASP A 103 5.12 27.04 20.04
C ASP A 103 6.60 26.74 20.33
N PRO A 104 7.54 27.65 20.00
CA PRO A 104 8.96 27.49 20.31
C PRO A 104 9.26 27.30 21.81
N VAL A 105 8.35 27.79 22.67
CA VAL A 105 8.46 27.75 24.13
C VAL A 105 7.90 26.43 24.70
N THR A 106 6.87 25.87 24.05
CA THR A 106 6.11 24.71 24.58
C THR A 106 6.61 23.38 24.01
N SER A 107 7.31 23.37 22.87
CA SER A 107 7.80 22.14 22.21
C SER A 107 9.12 22.34 21.45
N PRO A 108 10.27 22.43 22.14
CA PRO A 108 11.58 22.70 21.54
C PRO A 108 12.13 21.59 20.61
N GLY A 109 11.38 20.50 20.38
CA GLY A 109 11.73 19.41 19.46
C GLY A 109 10.78 19.23 18.27
N LEU A 110 9.66 19.96 18.20
CA LEU A 110 8.66 19.76 17.15
C LEU A 110 8.95 20.66 15.94
N SER A 111 9.85 20.19 15.08
CA SER A 111 10.17 20.87 13.82
C SER A 111 9.17 20.48 12.71
N ILE A 112 8.85 21.42 11.81
CA ILE A 112 8.12 21.15 10.57
C ILE A 112 8.80 20.03 9.76
N ALA A 113 10.14 19.99 9.77
CA ALA A 113 10.93 18.94 9.10
C ALA A 113 10.76 17.55 9.73
N TYR A 114 10.34 17.47 11.00
CA TYR A 114 10.00 16.20 11.64
C TYR A 114 8.63 15.70 11.15
N VAL A 115 7.62 16.57 11.14
CA VAL A 115 6.26 16.23 10.65
C VAL A 115 6.31 15.77 9.19
N GLN A 116 7.05 16.47 8.34
CA GLN A 116 7.27 16.07 6.95
C GLN A 116 7.92 14.69 6.82
N ARG A 117 8.92 14.38 7.65
CA ARG A 117 9.58 13.05 7.65
C ARG A 117 8.64 11.94 8.09
N VAL A 118 7.80 12.18 9.09
CA VAL A 118 6.81 11.19 9.55
C VAL A 118 5.73 10.98 8.49
N LEU A 119 5.26 12.07 7.85
CA LEU A 119 4.30 12.00 6.75
C LEU A 119 4.85 11.21 5.55
N ALA A 120 6.06 11.54 5.10
CA ALA A 120 6.72 10.84 3.99
C ALA A 120 6.90 9.34 4.27
N ARG A 121 7.19 8.96 5.53
CA ARG A 121 7.24 7.55 5.94
C ARG A 121 5.87 6.88 5.84
N GLY A 122 4.81 7.54 6.32
CA GLY A 122 3.43 7.04 6.20
C GLY A 122 3.01 6.80 4.75
N ASP A 123 3.24 7.78 3.88
CA ASP A 123 2.96 7.69 2.45
C ASP A 123 3.81 6.62 1.75
N ASN A 124 5.04 6.40 2.22
CA ASN A 124 5.86 5.31 1.71
C ASN A 124 5.27 3.94 2.04
N PHE A 125 4.84 3.71 3.30
CA PHE A 125 4.16 2.46 3.68
C PHE A 125 2.86 2.25 2.90
N LEU A 126 2.09 3.32 2.66
CA LEU A 126 0.88 3.26 1.84
C LEU A 126 1.21 2.80 0.41
N THR A 127 2.25 3.37 -0.20
CA THR A 127 2.64 3.00 -1.56
C THR A 127 3.19 1.57 -1.62
N VAL A 128 3.98 1.14 -0.64
CA VAL A 128 4.47 -0.25 -0.55
C VAL A 128 3.28 -1.24 -0.38
N GLY A 129 2.26 -0.86 0.40
CA GLY A 129 1.01 -1.61 0.52
C GLY A 129 0.30 -1.74 -0.84
N ASN A 130 0.12 -0.62 -1.56
CA ASN A 130 -0.48 -0.63 -2.89
C ASN A 130 0.34 -1.46 -3.90
N ARG A 131 1.67 -1.42 -3.82
CA ARG A 131 2.55 -2.27 -4.65
C ARG A 131 2.31 -3.75 -4.39
N SER A 132 2.07 -4.11 -3.14
CA SER A 132 1.72 -5.49 -2.74
C SER A 132 0.43 -5.95 -3.42
N PHE A 133 -0.57 -5.07 -3.57
CA PHE A 133 -1.78 -5.38 -4.35
C PHE A 133 -1.52 -5.59 -5.84
N TYR A 134 -0.51 -4.96 -6.42
CA TYR A 134 -0.15 -5.23 -7.81
C TYR A 134 0.45 -6.63 -7.99
N PHE A 135 1.16 -7.17 -6.99
CA PHE A 135 1.67 -8.55 -7.01
C PHE A 135 0.57 -9.62 -6.93
N LEU A 136 -0.60 -9.28 -6.39
CA LEU A 136 -1.75 -10.18 -6.34
C LEU A 136 -2.29 -10.53 -7.73
N LEU A 137 -2.18 -9.63 -8.72
CA LEU A 137 -2.61 -9.90 -10.09
C LEU A 137 -1.77 -11.00 -10.78
N PRO A 138 -0.42 -10.90 -10.83
CA PRO A 138 0.41 -11.98 -11.32
C PRO A 138 0.21 -13.30 -10.59
N LEU A 139 0.06 -13.26 -9.27
CA LEU A 139 -0.17 -14.46 -8.46
C LEU A 139 -1.53 -15.11 -8.78
N ALA A 140 -2.58 -14.33 -9.01
CA ALA A 140 -3.86 -14.84 -9.47
C ALA A 140 -3.78 -15.42 -10.89
N LEU A 141 -3.07 -14.73 -11.79
CA LEU A 141 -2.88 -15.18 -13.17
C LEU A 141 -2.01 -16.45 -13.28
N TRP A 142 -1.16 -16.71 -12.27
CA TRP A 142 -0.35 -17.93 -12.19
C TRP A 142 -1.21 -19.21 -12.03
N PHE A 143 -2.49 -19.12 -11.67
CA PHE A 143 -3.39 -20.27 -11.72
C PHE A 143 -3.71 -20.70 -13.16
N PHE A 144 -3.75 -19.78 -14.12
CA PHE A 144 -4.07 -20.10 -15.53
C PHE A 144 -2.88 -20.59 -16.36
N GLY A 145 -1.66 -20.57 -15.81
CA GLY A 145 -0.47 -21.15 -16.42
C GLY A 145 0.76 -20.23 -16.47
N PRO A 146 1.88 -20.68 -17.08
CA PRO A 146 3.14 -19.93 -17.13
C PRO A 146 3.10 -18.68 -18.05
N ILE A 147 2.32 -18.73 -19.12
CA ILE A 147 2.18 -17.65 -20.11
C ILE A 147 1.53 -16.39 -19.49
N PRO A 148 0.36 -16.47 -18.82
CA PRO A 148 -0.24 -15.30 -18.15
C PRO A 148 0.62 -14.81 -16.97
N MET A 149 1.40 -15.68 -16.32
CA MET A 149 2.37 -15.28 -15.29
C MET A 149 3.50 -14.40 -15.86
N PHE A 150 4.03 -14.75 -17.04
CA PHE A 150 5.05 -13.93 -17.70
C PHE A 150 4.50 -12.57 -18.10
N LEU A 151 3.32 -12.53 -18.73
CA LEU A 151 2.69 -11.29 -19.16
C LEU A 151 2.36 -10.36 -17.99
N SER A 152 1.81 -10.92 -16.91
CA SER A 152 1.51 -10.16 -15.69
C SER A 152 2.76 -9.67 -14.97
N SER A 153 3.86 -10.43 -14.97
CA SER A 153 5.16 -9.97 -14.46
C SER A 153 5.68 -8.76 -15.24
N VAL A 154 5.61 -8.79 -16.57
CA VAL A 154 6.00 -7.65 -17.42
C VAL A 154 5.11 -6.42 -17.15
N ILE A 155 3.80 -6.61 -17.04
CA ILE A 155 2.85 -5.53 -16.70
C ILE A 155 3.16 -4.95 -15.31
N MET A 156 3.44 -5.81 -14.33
CA MET A 156 3.79 -5.39 -12.98
C MET A 156 5.09 -4.56 -12.96
N VAL A 157 6.13 -5.00 -13.70
CA VAL A 157 7.36 -4.22 -13.85
C VAL A 157 7.06 -2.87 -14.50
N ALA A 158 6.25 -2.82 -15.55
CA ALA A 158 5.85 -1.56 -16.18
C ALA A 158 5.09 -0.62 -15.22
N VAL A 159 4.14 -1.15 -14.43
CA VAL A 159 3.40 -0.38 -13.43
C VAL A 159 4.33 0.14 -12.32
N LEU A 160 5.26 -0.69 -11.84
CA LEU A 160 6.29 -0.29 -10.88
C LEU A 160 7.20 0.80 -11.45
N SER A 161 7.67 0.64 -12.70
CA SER A 161 8.51 1.63 -13.36
C SER A 161 7.80 2.98 -13.54
N ILE A 162 6.51 2.99 -13.90
CA ILE A 162 5.72 4.23 -13.99
C ILE A 162 5.54 4.85 -12.60
N SER A 163 5.29 4.04 -11.58
CA SER A 163 5.14 4.50 -10.19
C SER A 163 6.44 5.08 -9.62
N ASP A 164 7.58 4.46 -9.90
CA ASP A 164 8.90 4.95 -9.50
C ASP A 164 9.26 6.23 -10.27
N PHE A 165 9.06 6.26 -11.59
CA PHE A 165 9.30 7.46 -12.40
C PHE A 165 8.45 8.66 -11.95
N SER A 166 7.19 8.42 -11.55
CA SER A 166 6.33 9.47 -11.01
C SER A 166 6.85 10.04 -9.68
N ARG A 167 7.51 9.23 -8.85
CA ARG A 167 8.14 9.68 -7.60
C ARG A 167 9.39 10.51 -7.88
N ASP A 168 10.23 10.06 -8.81
CA ASP A 168 11.44 10.78 -9.22
C ASP A 168 11.10 12.13 -9.86
N PHE A 169 10.05 12.18 -10.69
CA PHE A 169 9.57 13.43 -11.27
C PHE A 169 9.11 14.46 -10.23
N LEU A 170 8.46 14.00 -9.15
CA LEU A 170 8.02 14.86 -8.04
C LEU A 170 9.22 15.39 -7.23
N VAL A 171 10.27 14.59 -7.09
CA VAL A 171 11.56 14.98 -6.48
C VAL A 171 12.34 15.98 -7.36
N ILE A 172 12.15 15.96 -8.68
CA ILE A 172 12.77 16.89 -9.64
C ILE A 172 12.01 18.22 -9.76
N LEU A 173 10.70 18.26 -9.45
CA LEU A 173 9.91 19.51 -9.40
C LEU A 173 10.02 20.28 -8.07
N THR A 174 10.32 19.57 -6.98
CA THR A 174 10.54 20.17 -5.66
C THR A 174 11.84 20.98 -5.46
N PRO A 175 12.94 20.86 -6.23
CA PRO A 175 14.10 21.74 -6.15
C PRO A 175 13.81 23.15 -6.68
N GLU A 176 12.93 23.30 -7.69
CA GLU A 176 12.51 24.61 -8.21
C GLU A 176 11.50 25.32 -7.30
N ALA A 177 10.67 24.57 -6.56
CA ALA A 177 9.71 25.15 -5.61
C ALA A 177 10.38 25.76 -4.36
N LEU A 178 11.58 25.29 -4.00
CA LEU A 178 12.38 25.82 -2.88
C LEU A 178 13.34 26.95 -3.27
N THR A 179 13.55 27.22 -4.57
CA THR A 179 14.38 28.34 -5.05
C THR A 179 13.59 29.59 -5.43
N ARG A 180 12.24 29.52 -5.42
CA ARG A 180 11.35 30.66 -5.73
C ARG A 180 10.67 31.29 -4.50
N GLN A 181 11.08 30.89 -3.29
CA GLN A 181 10.67 31.51 -2.02
C GLN A 181 11.90 31.86 -1.19
N ASP A 182 12.71 32.79 -1.68
CA ASP A 182 13.49 33.74 -0.88
C ASP A 182 13.66 34.99 -1.79
N PRO A 183 13.66 36.20 -1.19
CA PRO A 183 12.79 37.34 -1.57
C PRO A 183 13.01 37.96 -2.95
#